data_AF-A0A6P1MIS3-F1
#
_entry.id   AF-A0A6P1MIS3-F1
#
_cell.length_a   1.000
_cell.length_b   1.000
_cell.length_c   1.000
_cell.angle_alpha   90.00
_cell.angle_beta   90.00
_cell.angle_gamma   90.00
#
_symmetry.space_group_name_H-M   'P 1'
#
loop_
_entity.id
_entity.type
_entity.pdbx_description
1 polymer ?
#
loop_
_entity_poly.entity_id
_entity_poly.type
_entity_poly.pdbx_seq_one_letter_code
_entity_poly.pdbx_strand_id
1 'polypeptide(L)'
;MEKIGGEIIATVEQALQIELYACQKDYILNGYLPCTNEKCTGKTTAYCIKLLLTEGEPIKMWSFEATTNYIDVSSSGVNYKDWFRRYLASIYKKFMDAGIETRKVEFYQDQSSQDFFLNHI
;
A
#
# COMPACT_ATOMS: atom_id res chain seq x y z
N MET A 1 7.86 -1.10 -17.76
CA MET A 1 8.02 -0.33 -16.51
C MET A 1 7.30 0.99 -16.73
N GLU A 2 6.03 1.05 -16.37
CA GLU A 2 5.30 2.31 -16.41
C GLU A 2 5.82 3.23 -15.33
N LYS A 3 6.16 4.45 -15.75
CA LYS A 3 6.56 5.52 -14.85
C LYS A 3 5.32 5.99 -14.13
N ILE A 4 5.22 5.62 -12.86
CA ILE A 4 4.50 6.42 -11.87
C ILE A 4 5.04 7.86 -12.06
N GLY A 5 4.19 8.79 -12.51
CA GLY A 5 4.62 10.15 -12.87
C GLY A 5 4.91 10.99 -11.64
N GLY A 6 5.85 11.95 -11.69
CA GLY A 6 6.20 12.78 -10.51
C GLY A 6 5.01 13.53 -9.88
N GLU A 7 3.98 13.83 -10.66
CA GLU A 7 2.73 14.48 -10.22
C GLU A 7 1.93 13.62 -9.22
N ILE A 8 1.98 12.29 -9.33
CA ILE A 8 1.25 11.40 -8.42
C ILE A 8 1.80 11.46 -6.99
N ILE A 9 3.09 11.81 -6.82
CA ILE A 9 3.71 11.90 -5.50
C ILE A 9 3.06 13.03 -4.70
N ALA A 10 2.84 14.19 -5.33
CA ALA A 10 2.17 15.31 -4.67
C ALA A 10 0.74 14.93 -4.26
N THR A 11 -0.01 14.27 -5.14
CA THR A 11 -1.37 13.78 -4.84
C THR A 11 -1.37 12.77 -3.70
N VAL A 12 -0.40 11.85 -3.66
CA VAL A 12 -0.24 10.87 -2.58
C VAL A 12 0.09 11.55 -1.25
N GLU A 13 1.03 12.51 -1.23
CA GLU A 13 1.39 13.26 -0.03
C GLU A 13 0.18 14.03 0.52
N GLN A 14 -0.61 14.65 -0.36
CA GLN A 14 -1.86 15.32 -0.02
C GLN A 14 -2.91 14.35 0.55
N ALA A 15 -3.14 13.21 -0.12
CA ALA A 15 -4.13 12.22 0.31
C ALA A 15 -3.77 11.59 1.67
N LEU A 16 -2.48 11.36 1.92
CA LEU A 16 -2.02 10.76 3.17
C LEU A 16 -1.77 11.79 4.28
N GLN A 17 -1.70 13.08 3.95
CA GLN A 17 -1.31 14.18 4.82
C GLN A 17 0.07 13.97 5.46
N ILE A 18 1.02 13.53 4.64
CA ILE A 18 2.42 13.30 5.04
C ILE A 18 3.37 13.88 4.02
N GLU A 19 4.61 14.13 4.43
CA GLU A 19 5.71 14.37 3.52
C GLU A 19 6.54 13.09 3.36
N LEU A 20 6.69 12.61 2.13
CA LEU A 20 7.51 11.45 1.82
C LEU A 20 8.99 11.86 1.74
N TYR A 21 9.86 11.05 2.33
CA TYR A 21 11.31 11.23 2.21
C TYR A 21 11.75 11.02 0.75
N ALA A 22 12.83 11.69 0.35
CA ALA A 22 13.39 11.57 -1.00
C ALA A 22 13.64 10.11 -1.42
N CYS A 23 14.14 9.26 -0.51
CA CYS A 23 14.38 7.84 -0.79
C CYS A 23 13.08 7.02 -0.94
N GLN A 24 11.98 7.42 -0.30
CA GLN A 24 10.66 6.80 -0.49
C GLN A 24 10.07 7.18 -1.85
N LYS A 25 10.18 8.47 -2.23
CA LYS A 25 9.76 8.98 -3.54
C LYS A 25 10.50 8.24 -4.66
N ASP A 26 11.81 8.13 -4.55
CA ASP A 26 12.65 7.42 -5.52
C ASP A 26 12.26 5.93 -5.62
N TYR A 27 12.00 5.27 -4.49
CA TYR A 27 11.53 3.90 -4.51
C TYR A 27 10.18 3.72 -5.19
N ILE A 28 9.21 4.58 -4.91
CA ILE A 28 7.88 4.52 -5.53
C ILE A 28 8.05 4.64 -7.05
N LEU A 29 8.79 5.65 -7.52
CA LEU A 29 8.97 5.95 -8.94
C LEU A 29 9.85 4.93 -9.68
N ASN A 30 11.00 4.56 -9.10
CA ASN A 30 12.08 3.85 -9.79
C ASN A 30 12.34 2.44 -9.24
N GLY A 31 11.76 2.09 -8.10
CA GLY A 31 11.94 0.78 -7.46
C GLY A 31 13.25 0.61 -6.69
N TYR A 32 14.07 1.66 -6.62
CA TYR A 32 15.33 1.65 -5.88
C TYR A 32 15.08 2.08 -4.43
N LEU A 33 15.38 1.21 -3.44
CA LEU A 33 15.19 1.52 -2.01
C LEU A 33 16.53 1.62 -1.27
N PRO A 34 17.41 2.60 -1.54
CA PRO A 34 18.64 2.79 -0.79
C PRO A 34 18.37 3.64 0.47
N CYS A 35 17.26 3.42 1.20
CA CYS A 35 17.11 4.02 2.53
C CYS A 35 17.99 3.20 3.49
N THR A 36 19.29 3.54 3.53
CA THR A 36 20.30 2.88 4.36
C THR A 36 20.01 3.12 5.85
N ASN A 37 19.94 2.03 6.61
CA ASN A 37 20.15 1.93 8.06
C ASN A 37 19.27 2.66 9.09
N GLU A 38 18.16 3.28 8.72
CA GLU A 38 17.27 3.86 9.75
C GLU A 38 15.99 3.03 9.95
N LYS A 39 15.81 2.51 11.18
CA LYS A 39 14.52 1.98 11.65
C LYS A 39 13.49 3.11 11.60
N CYS A 40 12.20 2.77 11.44
CA CYS A 40 11.10 3.74 11.40
C CYS A 40 11.12 4.75 10.23
N THR A 41 11.78 4.42 9.12
CA THR A 41 11.84 5.25 7.90
C THR A 41 10.62 5.16 6.99
N GLY A 42 9.54 4.48 7.40
CA GLY A 42 8.33 4.32 6.58
C GLY A 42 8.51 3.44 5.34
N LYS A 43 9.41 2.45 5.38
CA LYS A 43 9.62 1.50 4.25
C LYS A 43 8.35 0.78 3.85
N THR A 44 7.60 0.28 4.83
CA THR A 44 6.30 -0.37 4.58
C THR A 44 5.29 0.60 3.97
N THR A 45 5.28 1.88 4.37
CA THR A 45 4.44 2.91 3.74
C THR A 45 4.76 3.07 2.26
N ALA A 46 6.04 3.24 1.91
CA ALA A 46 6.47 3.37 0.52
C ALA A 46 6.17 2.10 -0.30
N TYR A 47 6.34 0.91 0.31
CA TYR A 47 5.96 -0.37 -0.27
C TYR A 47 4.46 -0.44 -0.58
N CYS A 48 3.59 -0.15 0.39
CA CYS A 48 2.14 -0.12 0.20
C CYS A 48 1.72 0.85 -0.91
N ILE A 49 2.29 2.07 -0.92
CA ILE A 49 2.00 3.07 -1.97
C ILE A 49 2.38 2.51 -3.35
N LYS A 50 3.60 1.99 -3.49
CA LYS A 50 4.06 1.43 -4.77
C LYS A 50 3.19 0.24 -5.20
N LEU A 51 2.85 -0.64 -4.27
CA LEU A 51 2.02 -1.82 -4.54
C LEU A 51 0.63 -1.43 -5.08
N LEU A 52 0.03 -0.37 -4.54
CA LEU A 52 -1.27 0.15 -4.98
C LEU A 52 -1.20 0.90 -6.31
N LEU A 53 -0.10 1.59 -6.61
CA LEU A 53 0.06 2.37 -7.84
C LEU A 53 0.62 1.55 -9.02
N THR A 54 1.17 0.36 -8.76
CA THR A 54 1.70 -0.50 -9.82
C THR A 54 0.56 -1.34 -10.41
N GLU A 55 0.44 -1.35 -11.74
CA GLU A 55 -0.55 -2.16 -12.44
C GLU A 55 -0.38 -3.67 -12.19
N GLY A 56 -1.48 -4.42 -12.28
CA GLY A 56 -1.50 -5.87 -12.20
C GLY A 56 -2.82 -6.44 -11.69
N GLU A 57 -2.88 -7.77 -11.56
CA GLU A 57 -4.05 -8.51 -11.05
C GLU A 57 -4.52 -8.00 -9.69
N PRO A 58 -5.81 -8.03 -9.32
CA PRO A 58 -6.26 -7.58 -8.00
C PRO A 58 -5.42 -8.14 -6.83
N ILE A 59 -5.14 -7.28 -5.84
CA ILE A 59 -4.40 -7.66 -4.63
C ILE A 59 -5.35 -8.41 -3.70
N LYS A 60 -5.13 -9.71 -3.53
CA LYS A 60 -6.04 -10.60 -2.81
C LYS A 60 -5.58 -10.77 -1.36
N MET A 61 -6.39 -10.33 -0.40
CA MET A 61 -6.08 -10.30 1.04
C MET A 61 -7.21 -10.83 1.92
N TRP A 62 -8.07 -11.70 1.40
CA TRP A 62 -9.16 -12.34 2.16
C TRP A 62 -8.68 -13.42 3.15
N SER A 63 -7.44 -13.88 3.04
CA SER A 63 -6.86 -14.86 3.98
C SER A 63 -5.40 -14.54 4.29
N PHE A 64 -4.89 -15.05 5.41
CA PHE A 64 -3.47 -14.87 5.77
C PHE A 64 -2.51 -15.51 4.75
N GLU A 65 -2.93 -16.59 4.11
CA GLU A 65 -2.17 -17.21 3.02
C GLU A 65 -2.11 -16.28 1.81
N ALA A 66 -3.25 -15.73 1.39
CA ALA A 66 -3.31 -14.79 0.28
C ALA A 66 -2.48 -13.52 0.56
N THR A 67 -2.55 -12.98 1.78
CA THR A 67 -1.75 -11.83 2.21
C THR A 67 -0.25 -12.10 2.16
N THR A 68 0.19 -13.35 2.36
CA THR A 68 1.63 -13.71 2.34
C THR A 68 2.28 -13.43 0.99
N ASN A 69 1.51 -13.38 -0.10
CA ASN A 69 2.02 -13.06 -1.44
C ASN A 69 2.40 -11.58 -1.61
N TYR A 70 2.00 -10.70 -0.68
CA TYR A 70 2.10 -9.25 -0.83
C TYR A 70 2.79 -8.54 0.35
N ILE A 71 3.14 -9.26 1.42
CA ILE A 71 3.86 -8.64 2.54
C ILE A 71 5.30 -8.35 2.15
N ASP A 72 5.83 -7.24 2.65
CA ASP A 72 7.23 -6.83 2.47
C ASP A 72 8.22 -7.71 3.26
N VAL A 73 7.73 -8.56 4.17
CA VAL A 73 8.55 -9.46 5.01
C VAL A 73 8.04 -10.90 4.91
N SER A 74 8.81 -11.78 4.28
CA SER A 74 8.42 -13.16 3.93
C SER A 74 8.28 -14.13 5.12
N SER A 75 8.80 -13.81 6.30
CA SER A 75 8.75 -14.65 7.52
C SER A 75 7.96 -14.02 8.67
N SER A 76 6.79 -13.48 8.34
CA SER A 76 5.95 -12.74 9.28
C SER A 76 4.89 -13.62 9.95
N GLY A 77 4.72 -13.46 11.27
CA GLY A 77 3.63 -14.09 12.02
C GLY A 77 2.26 -13.52 11.67
N VAL A 78 1.19 -14.20 12.13
CA VAL A 78 -0.22 -13.83 11.85
C VAL A 78 -0.51 -12.37 12.24
N ASN A 79 0.02 -11.91 13.37
CA ASN A 79 -0.18 -10.54 13.86
C ASN A 79 0.32 -9.48 12.87
N TYR A 80 1.49 -9.72 12.25
CA TYR A 80 2.04 -8.80 11.28
C TYR A 80 1.23 -8.82 9.97
N LYS A 81 0.74 -9.99 9.54
CA LYS A 81 -0.10 -10.10 8.36
C LYS A 81 -1.43 -9.34 8.53
N ASP A 82 -2.07 -9.44 9.70
CA ASP A 82 -3.28 -8.67 9.98
C ASP A 82 -2.99 -7.17 10.06
N TRP A 83 -1.92 -6.78 10.76
CA TRP A 83 -1.48 -5.39 10.81
C TRP A 83 -1.22 -4.81 9.42
N PHE A 84 -0.45 -5.52 8.58
CA PHE A 84 -0.13 -5.10 7.21
C PHE A 84 -1.39 -4.97 6.37
N ARG A 85 -2.31 -5.95 6.46
CA ARG A 85 -3.61 -5.91 5.77
C ARG A 85 -4.40 -4.66 6.14
N ARG A 86 -4.54 -4.37 7.43
CA ARG A 86 -5.23 -3.18 7.94
C ARG A 86 -4.53 -1.89 7.53
N TYR A 87 -3.21 -1.89 7.57
CA TYR A 87 -2.40 -0.73 7.19
C TYR A 87 -2.55 -0.41 5.69
N LEU A 88 -2.45 -1.41 4.82
CA LEU A 88 -2.72 -1.25 3.39
C LEU A 88 -4.16 -0.77 3.14
N ALA A 89 -5.15 -1.33 3.84
CA ALA A 89 -6.55 -0.91 3.74
C ALA A 89 -6.74 0.57 4.08
N SER A 90 -6.06 1.07 5.11
CA SER A 90 -6.12 2.49 5.48
C SER A 90 -5.56 3.40 4.39
N ILE A 91 -4.46 3.02 3.73
CA ILE A 91 -3.86 3.77 2.62
C ILE A 91 -4.77 3.70 1.40
N TYR A 92 -5.26 2.50 1.06
CA TYR A 92 -6.18 2.27 -0.04
C TYR A 92 -7.45 3.11 0.09
N LYS A 93 -8.06 3.15 1.28
CA LYS A 93 -9.21 4.01 1.56
C LYS A 93 -8.91 5.48 1.30
N LYS A 94 -7.80 6.01 1.84
CA LYS A 94 -7.39 7.40 1.62
C LYS A 94 -7.17 7.72 0.14
N PHE A 95 -6.64 6.77 -0.63
CA PHE A 95 -6.48 6.92 -2.07
C PHE A 95 -7.81 6.97 -2.79
N MET A 96 -8.75 6.09 -2.46
CA MET A 96 -10.12 6.12 -3.01
C MET A 96 -10.83 7.43 -2.66
N ASP A 97 -10.76 7.88 -1.41
CA ASP A 97 -11.39 9.12 -0.94
C ASP A 97 -10.80 10.36 -1.64
N ALA A 98 -9.52 10.30 -2.03
CA ALA A 98 -8.83 11.33 -2.81
C ALA A 98 -9.02 11.19 -4.35
N GLY A 99 -9.75 10.17 -4.81
CA GLY A 99 -9.94 9.91 -6.24
C GLY A 99 -8.68 9.43 -6.98
N ILE A 100 -7.70 8.89 -6.25
CA ILE A 100 -6.48 8.31 -6.83
C ILE A 100 -6.82 6.95 -7.42
N GLU A 101 -6.50 6.74 -8.69
CA GLU A 101 -6.62 5.43 -9.32
C GLU A 101 -5.58 4.46 -8.73
N THR A 102 -6.05 3.26 -8.37
CA THR A 102 -5.22 2.25 -7.72
C THR A 102 -5.54 0.87 -8.26
N ARG A 103 -4.56 -0.02 -8.17
CA ARG A 103 -4.76 -1.46 -8.31
C ARG A 103 -5.81 -1.91 -7.30
N LYS A 104 -6.85 -2.60 -7.79
CA LYS A 104 -7.95 -3.11 -6.97
C LYS A 104 -7.42 -3.98 -5.82
N VAL A 105 -7.98 -3.79 -4.61
CA VAL A 105 -7.68 -4.62 -3.44
C VAL A 105 -8.93 -5.34 -2.94
N GLU A 106 -8.83 -6.65 -2.73
CA GLU A 106 -9.90 -7.53 -2.28
C GLU A 106 -9.56 -8.06 -0.87
N PHE A 107 -10.04 -7.35 0.16
CA PHE A 107 -9.88 -7.73 1.57
C PHE A 107 -10.89 -8.80 1.99
N TYR A 108 -12.00 -8.93 1.27
CA TYR A 108 -13.02 -9.96 1.43
C TYR A 108 -13.47 -10.45 0.04
N GLN A 109 -14.00 -11.67 -0.02
CA GLN A 109 -14.49 -12.25 -1.28
C GLN A 109 -15.84 -11.67 -1.70
N ASP A 110 -16.66 -11.23 -0.74
CA ASP A 110 -17.94 -10.60 -0.98
C ASP A 110 -17.87 -9.07 -0.80
N GLN A 111 -18.64 -8.35 -1.63
CA GLN A 111 -18.63 -6.90 -1.67
C GLN A 111 -19.19 -6.27 -0.38
N SER A 112 -20.19 -6.89 0.26
CA SER A 112 -20.76 -6.38 1.52
C SER A 112 -19.74 -6.31 2.64
N SER A 113 -18.94 -7.38 2.83
CA SER A 113 -17.88 -7.43 3.83
C SER A 113 -16.73 -6.50 3.48
N GLN A 114 -16.40 -6.37 2.20
CA GLN A 114 -15.41 -5.41 1.69
C GLN A 114 -15.81 -3.97 2.09
N ASP A 115 -17.05 -3.57 1.77
CA ASP A 115 -17.56 -2.23 2.05
C ASP A 115 -17.66 -1.98 3.55
N PHE A 116 -18.18 -2.96 4.31
CA PHE A 116 -18.24 -2.87 5.77
C PHE A 116 -16.85 -2.65 6.36
N PHE A 117 -15.86 -3.44 5.96
CA PHE A 117 -14.50 -3.32 6.47
C PHE A 117 -13.87 -1.96 6.15
N LEU A 118 -13.99 -1.49 4.91
CA LEU A 118 -13.43 -0.19 4.49
C LEU A 118 -14.14 1.01 5.14
N ASN A 119 -15.36 0.83 5.66
CA ASN A 119 -16.07 1.87 6.40
C ASN A 119 -15.76 1.87 7.91
N HIS A 120 -15.07 0.84 8.42
CA HIS A 120 -14.78 0.66 9.85
C HIS A 120 -13.27 0.49 10.14
N ILE A 121 -12.41 0.85 9.18
CA ILE A 121 -10.94 0.87 9.32
C ILE A 121 -10.44 2.25 9.77
#